data_AF-A0A918X8N4-F1
#
_entry.id   AF-A0A918X8N4-F1
#
_cell.length_a   1.000
_cell.length_b   1.000
_cell.length_c   1.000
_cell.angle_alpha   90.00
_cell.angle_beta   90.00
_cell.angle_gamma   90.00
#
_symmetry.space_group_name_H-M   'P 1'
#
loop_
_entity.id
_entity.type
_entity.pdbx_description
1 polymer ?
#
loop_
_entity_poly.entity_id
_entity_poly.type
_entity_poly.pdbx_seq_one_letter_code
_entity_poly.pdbx_strand_id
1 'polypeptide(L)'
;MTKDGRPAWHANPSEWHARQTYGGRPASDEFCVTGFLPSPTRPAFGLRELLMECATAPTAPLWNNSLGTGPVGYDSAFLGTAVPVRCVLHLAGALATAGRDAQLRLETLDPGRRAVIVHERRRFSLALVCAGLDELCRHPGCDFPAPHPQIVFCDEHLADCSTATLTKMARGWGLSQNPDDSLGRREGSPEAELIARAAGAAGACDSVIAVLVDTVFPQHTSQPGNEDWALCRARERERHRLTRIGQAEAQRIRRAAGQCATCGSALSVQVPAGFPPQFCSVSCVSPPRHAQSQVRETKQTVRA
;
A
#
# COMPACT_ATOMS: atom_id res chain seq x y z
N MET A 1 39.06 -7.23 -10.56
CA MET A 1 38.43 -6.96 -11.87
C MET A 1 37.70 -8.21 -12.31
N THR A 2 36.39 -8.28 -12.07
CA THR A 2 35.52 -9.29 -12.68
C THR A 2 35.11 -8.81 -14.08
N LYS A 3 34.89 -9.75 -15.01
CA LYS A 3 34.73 -9.50 -16.46
C LYS A 3 33.50 -8.65 -16.83
N ASP A 4 32.60 -8.38 -15.90
CA ASP A 4 31.39 -7.60 -16.11
C ASP A 4 31.40 -6.38 -15.19
N GLY A 5 31.86 -5.24 -15.70
CA GLY A 5 31.93 -3.97 -14.98
C GLY A 5 30.55 -3.37 -14.67
N ARG A 6 29.77 -4.03 -13.81
CA ARG A 6 28.51 -3.48 -13.27
C ARG A 6 28.70 -3.04 -11.80
N PRO A 7 28.26 -1.83 -11.43
CA PRO A 7 28.30 -1.37 -10.04
C PRO A 7 27.27 -2.11 -9.17
N ALA A 8 27.69 -2.49 -7.96
CA ALA A 8 26.99 -3.38 -7.02
C ALA A 8 25.88 -2.72 -6.18
N TRP A 9 25.02 -1.87 -6.77
CA TRP A 9 23.98 -1.13 -6.01
C TRP A 9 22.52 -1.41 -6.41
N HIS A 10 22.27 -2.35 -7.32
CA HIS A 10 20.91 -2.83 -7.57
C HIS A 10 20.62 -4.05 -6.69
N ALA A 11 20.20 -3.82 -5.44
CA ALA A 11 19.50 -4.84 -4.68
C ALA A 11 18.18 -5.13 -5.41
N ASN A 12 17.97 -6.40 -5.77
CA ASN A 12 16.81 -6.87 -6.50
C ASN A 12 15.58 -6.82 -5.57
N PRO A 13 14.51 -6.04 -5.88
CA PRO A 13 13.32 -5.94 -5.03
C PRO A 13 12.61 -7.29 -4.81
N SER A 14 12.82 -8.28 -5.68
CA SER A 14 12.21 -9.61 -5.57
C SER A 14 12.76 -10.48 -4.42
N GLU A 15 13.95 -10.18 -3.88
CA GLU A 15 14.50 -10.94 -2.75
C GLU A 15 13.81 -10.62 -1.40
N TRP A 16 13.10 -9.49 -1.31
CA TRP A 16 12.34 -9.13 -0.11
C TRP A 16 11.04 -9.91 0.04
N HIS A 17 10.40 -10.32 -1.07
CA HIS A 17 9.15 -11.09 -1.02
C HIS A 17 9.37 -12.57 -0.69
N ALA A 18 10.55 -13.12 -0.99
CA ALA A 18 10.88 -14.52 -0.68
C ALA A 18 11.02 -14.82 0.84
N ARG A 19 11.10 -13.78 1.69
CA ARG A 19 11.10 -13.94 3.16
C ARG A 19 9.73 -13.88 3.82
N GLN A 20 8.66 -13.62 3.06
CA GLN A 20 7.30 -13.51 3.61
C GLN A 20 6.41 -14.75 3.38
N THR A 21 6.87 -15.73 2.60
CA THR A 21 6.15 -16.99 2.43
C THR A 21 6.74 -18.06 3.35
N TYR A 22 5.86 -18.68 4.14
CA TYR A 22 6.10 -19.75 5.13
C TYR A 22 6.41 -19.30 6.57
N GLY A 23 5.34 -19.05 7.32
CA GLY A 23 4.98 -19.85 8.49
C GLY A 23 6.07 -20.14 9.52
N GLY A 24 6.24 -19.20 10.45
CA GLY A 24 6.86 -19.45 11.74
C GLY A 24 6.78 -18.19 12.58
N ARG A 25 5.79 -18.10 13.50
CA ARG A 25 5.87 -17.12 14.60
C ARG A 25 7.17 -17.43 15.36
N PRO A 26 8.18 -16.54 15.40
CA PRO A 26 9.23 -16.69 16.37
C PRO A 26 8.60 -16.57 17.77
N ALA A 27 9.00 -17.45 18.67
CA ALA A 27 8.67 -17.38 20.07
C ALA A 27 8.99 -15.97 20.59
N SER A 28 8.09 -15.47 21.43
CA SER A 28 8.14 -14.19 22.11
C SER A 28 9.49 -13.91 22.75
N ASP A 29 10.30 -13.06 22.11
CA ASP A 29 11.23 -12.21 22.84
C ASP A 29 10.38 -11.17 23.58
N GLU A 30 10.32 -11.31 24.90
CA GLU A 30 9.84 -10.31 25.85
C GLU A 30 10.75 -9.08 25.82
N PHE A 31 10.78 -8.35 24.70
CA PHE A 31 11.21 -6.97 24.74
C PHE A 31 10.11 -6.18 25.43
N CYS A 32 10.46 -5.58 26.57
CA CYS A 32 9.64 -4.62 27.28
C CYS A 32 9.03 -3.64 26.26
N VAL A 33 7.73 -3.81 26.00
CA VAL A 33 6.93 -2.85 25.25
C VAL A 33 6.79 -1.65 26.17
N THR A 34 7.81 -0.78 26.18
CA THR A 34 7.64 0.59 26.65
C THR A 34 6.55 1.18 25.80
N GLY A 35 5.39 1.43 26.42
CA GLY A 35 4.17 1.79 25.72
C GLY A 35 4.41 2.89 24.69
N PHE A 36 3.88 2.68 23.49
CA PHE A 36 3.68 3.75 22.52
C PHE A 36 2.74 4.77 23.16
N LEU A 37 3.32 5.80 23.80
CA LEU A 37 2.54 6.95 24.19
C LEU A 37 2.11 7.66 22.91
N PRO A 38 0.80 7.92 22.69
CA PRO A 38 0.38 8.78 21.59
C PRO A 38 1.08 10.12 21.78
N SER A 39 2.00 10.45 20.86
CA SER A 39 2.78 11.68 20.97
C SER A 39 1.80 12.86 20.94
N PRO A 40 2.00 13.91 21.78
CA PRO A 40 1.24 15.13 21.64
C PRO A 40 1.36 15.58 20.19
N THR A 41 0.21 15.86 19.55
CA THR A 41 0.15 16.17 18.12
C THR A 41 1.08 17.34 17.84
N ARG A 42 2.27 17.04 17.33
CA ARG A 42 3.24 18.07 16.94
C ARG A 42 2.65 18.87 15.77
N PRO A 43 2.93 20.18 15.71
CA PRO A 43 2.49 20.99 14.59
C PRO A 43 3.02 20.43 13.27
N ALA A 44 2.27 20.62 12.20
CA ALA A 44 2.75 20.32 10.86
C ALA A 44 3.96 21.20 10.51
N PHE A 45 4.86 20.68 9.68
CA PHE A 45 6.07 21.37 9.23
C PHE A 45 6.33 21.11 7.75
N GLY A 46 7.01 22.02 7.06
CA GLY A 46 7.29 21.88 5.63
C GLY A 46 8.48 20.98 5.33
N LEU A 47 8.44 20.25 4.20
CA LEU A 47 9.60 19.50 3.70
C LEU A 47 10.81 20.43 3.47
N ARG A 48 10.58 21.65 2.97
CA ARG A 48 11.62 22.68 2.83
C ARG A 48 12.31 22.98 4.17
N GLU A 49 11.56 23.07 5.25
CA GLU A 49 12.09 23.40 6.58
C GLU A 49 12.95 22.25 7.09
N LEU A 50 12.49 21.00 6.92
CA LEU A 50 13.25 19.81 7.25
C LEU A 50 14.55 19.70 6.42
N LEU A 51 14.49 20.03 5.12
CA LEU A 51 15.67 20.04 4.25
C LEU A 51 16.67 21.13 4.64
N MET A 52 16.18 22.32 5.01
CA MET A 52 17.03 23.41 5.51
C MET A 52 17.72 23.00 6.80
N GLU A 53 16.99 22.43 7.75
CA GLU A 53 17.57 21.90 8.99
C GLU A 53 18.62 20.83 8.71
N CYS A 54 18.32 19.88 7.82
CA CYS A 54 19.27 18.85 7.39
C CYS A 54 20.57 19.42 6.79
N ALA A 55 20.50 20.59 6.14
CA ALA A 55 21.65 21.22 5.49
C ALA A 55 22.46 22.12 6.43
N THR A 56 21.85 22.69 7.47
CA THR A 56 22.46 23.71 8.33
C THR A 56 22.72 23.26 9.76
N ALA A 57 22.02 22.23 10.25
CA ALA A 57 22.20 21.74 11.60
C ALA A 57 23.58 21.10 11.78
N PRO A 58 24.19 21.25 12.97
CA PRO A 58 25.44 20.58 13.28
C PRO A 58 25.25 19.07 13.18
N THR A 59 26.28 18.39 12.67
CA THR A 59 26.29 16.94 12.59
C THR A 59 26.17 16.33 13.98
N ALA A 60 25.22 15.41 14.14
CA ALA A 60 25.04 14.63 15.35
C ALA A 60 25.44 13.17 15.07
N PRO A 61 26.25 12.54 15.94
CA PRO A 61 26.48 11.11 15.86
C PRO A 61 25.17 10.39 16.18
N LEU A 62 24.64 9.62 15.22
CA LEU A 62 23.39 8.88 15.42
C LEU A 62 23.53 7.79 16.49
N TRP A 63 24.75 7.31 16.73
CA TRP A 63 25.08 6.38 17.80
C TRP A 63 26.46 6.65 18.39
N ASN A 64 26.58 6.37 19.69
CA ASN A 64 27.80 5.86 20.28
C ASN A 64 28.08 4.47 19.67
N ASN A 65 28.70 4.42 18.50
CA ASN A 65 29.33 3.20 18.03
C ASN A 65 30.82 3.46 17.96
N SER A 66 31.55 2.77 18.83
CA SER A 66 33.02 2.71 18.90
C SER A 66 33.70 2.24 17.61
N LEU A 67 32.91 1.85 16.59
CA LEU A 67 33.36 1.41 15.26
C LEU A 67 33.39 2.52 14.19
N GLY A 68 33.00 3.76 14.52
CA GLY A 68 33.31 4.96 13.72
C GLY A 68 32.68 5.08 12.32
N THR A 69 31.80 4.17 11.90
CA THR A 69 31.22 4.12 10.55
C THR A 69 29.69 4.16 10.54
N GLY A 70 29.08 4.77 11.56
CA GLY A 70 27.62 4.99 11.60
C GLY A 70 27.15 5.99 10.54
N PRO A 71 25.85 5.97 10.17
CA PRO A 71 25.29 7.01 9.32
C PRO A 71 25.46 8.38 9.97
N VAL A 72 25.70 9.38 9.13
CA VAL A 72 25.80 10.77 9.56
C VAL A 72 24.39 11.35 9.65
N GLY A 73 24.06 11.92 10.81
CA GLY A 73 22.78 12.54 11.06
C GLY A 73 22.92 13.94 11.65
N TYR A 74 21.79 14.49 12.07
CA TYR A 74 21.69 15.77 12.75
C TYR A 74 20.53 15.71 13.75
N ASP A 75 20.59 16.52 14.80
CA ASP A 75 19.49 16.64 15.74
C ASP A 75 18.38 17.49 15.11
N SER A 76 17.23 16.87 14.82
CA SER A 76 16.08 17.58 14.26
C SER A 76 15.18 18.09 15.37
N ALA A 77 14.93 19.39 15.41
CA ALA A 77 13.94 20.03 16.28
C ALA A 77 12.51 19.60 15.88
N PHE A 78 12.24 19.44 14.58
CA PHE A 78 10.92 19.00 14.09
C PHE A 78 10.58 17.58 14.57
N LEU A 79 11.54 16.66 14.44
CA LEU A 79 11.37 15.27 14.86
C LEU A 79 11.73 15.03 16.33
N GLY A 80 12.44 15.96 16.97
CA GLY A 80 12.89 15.88 18.37
C GLY A 80 13.81 14.69 18.63
N THR A 81 14.58 14.28 17.63
CA THR A 81 15.53 13.17 17.69
C THR A 81 16.61 13.38 16.64
N ALA A 82 17.68 12.59 16.72
CA ALA A 82 18.69 12.56 15.68
C ALA A 82 18.18 11.81 14.44
N VAL A 83 18.41 12.38 13.25
CA VAL A 83 17.85 11.91 11.98
C VAL A 83 18.96 11.73 10.95
N PRO A 84 19.05 10.57 10.27
CA PRO A 84 19.99 10.40 9.17
C PRO A 84 19.69 11.34 8.00
N VAL A 85 20.73 12.00 7.49
CA VAL A 85 20.63 12.87 6.29
C VAL A 85 19.99 12.10 5.13
N ARG A 86 20.39 10.84 4.94
CA ARG A 86 19.87 9.98 3.87
C ARG A 86 18.36 9.72 3.97
N CYS A 87 17.78 9.63 5.17
CA CYS A 87 16.33 9.50 5.33
C CYS A 87 15.59 10.71 4.77
N VAL A 88 16.10 11.92 5.05
CA VAL A 88 15.50 13.18 4.59
C VAL A 88 15.59 13.30 3.07
N LEU A 89 16.75 12.95 2.49
CA LEU A 89 16.93 12.96 1.04
C LEU A 89 16.04 11.95 0.32
N HIS A 90 15.89 10.74 0.87
CA HIS A 90 14.96 9.75 0.34
C HIS A 90 13.52 10.24 0.43
N LEU A 91 13.13 10.85 1.56
CA LEU A 91 11.80 11.42 1.73
C LEU A 91 11.53 12.53 0.71
N ALA A 92 12.51 13.40 0.46
CA ALA A 92 12.42 14.42 -0.57
C ALA A 92 12.26 13.83 -1.96
N GLY A 93 12.99 12.74 -2.28
CA GLY A 93 12.81 11.98 -3.52
C GLY A 93 11.41 11.39 -3.64
N ALA A 94 10.90 10.77 -2.58
CA ALA A 94 9.56 10.19 -2.55
C ALA A 94 8.44 11.24 -2.68
N LEU A 95 8.71 12.48 -2.29
CA LEU A 95 7.81 13.64 -2.36
C LEU A 95 8.14 14.60 -3.51
N ALA A 96 8.96 14.20 -4.48
CA ALA A 96 9.40 15.08 -5.56
C ALA A 96 8.23 15.71 -6.35
N THR A 97 7.12 14.99 -6.52
CA THR A 97 5.92 15.50 -7.21
C THR A 97 5.11 16.50 -6.38
N ALA A 98 5.13 16.38 -5.05
CA ALA A 98 4.51 17.36 -4.15
C ALA A 98 5.38 18.63 -4.02
N GLY A 99 6.68 18.48 -4.27
CA GLY A 99 7.65 19.57 -4.21
C GLY A 99 8.07 19.93 -2.78
N ARG A 100 8.92 20.95 -2.67
CA ARG A 100 9.53 21.39 -1.40
C ARG A 100 8.52 21.94 -0.39
N ASP A 101 7.36 22.40 -0.85
CA ASP A 101 6.33 23.01 0.00
C ASP A 101 5.36 21.96 0.59
N ALA A 102 5.65 20.67 0.39
CA ALA A 102 4.92 19.56 0.97
C ALA A 102 4.82 19.67 2.50
N GLN A 103 3.58 19.67 3.01
CA GLN A 103 3.29 19.72 4.44
C GLN A 103 3.40 18.33 5.07
N LEU A 104 4.22 18.21 6.11
CA LEU A 104 4.53 16.97 6.81
C LEU A 104 3.95 17.01 8.21
N ARG A 105 3.54 15.84 8.71
CA ARG A 105 3.12 15.64 10.10
C ARG A 105 3.79 14.40 10.66
N LEU A 106 4.33 14.50 11.87
CA LEU A 106 4.81 13.34 12.63
C LEU A 106 3.60 12.58 13.19
N GLU A 107 3.44 11.31 12.83
CA GLU A 107 2.39 10.44 13.36
C GLU A 107 2.88 9.64 14.56
N THR A 108 4.04 8.99 14.44
CA THR A 108 4.62 8.15 15.49
C THR A 108 6.13 8.36 15.54
N LEU A 109 6.70 8.34 16.74
CA LEU A 109 8.14 8.47 16.96
C LEU A 109 8.63 7.42 17.96
N ASP A 110 9.60 6.63 17.53
CA ASP A 110 10.48 5.82 18.37
C ASP A 110 11.92 6.35 18.15
N PRO A 111 12.44 7.21 19.04
CA PRO A 111 13.70 7.91 18.85
C PRO A 111 14.90 7.00 18.52
N GLY A 112 14.87 5.74 18.98
CA GLY A 112 15.94 4.79 18.77
C GLY A 112 15.78 3.90 17.54
N ARG A 113 14.63 3.97 16.84
CA ARG A 113 14.31 3.03 15.75
C ARG A 113 13.76 3.69 14.50
N ARG A 114 12.64 4.42 14.63
CA ARG A 114 11.90 4.92 13.48
C ARG A 114 11.03 6.14 13.77
N ALA A 115 10.78 6.94 12.74
CA ALA A 115 9.78 8.00 12.75
C ALA A 115 8.80 7.79 11.60
N VAL A 116 7.49 7.88 11.87
CA VAL A 116 6.45 7.78 10.84
C VAL A 116 5.99 9.19 10.48
N ILE A 117 6.27 9.60 9.26
CA ILE A 117 5.88 10.90 8.71
C ILE A 117 4.72 10.73 7.73
N VAL A 118 3.77 11.65 7.81
CA VAL A 118 2.59 11.68 6.95
C VAL A 118 2.62 12.94 6.10
N HIS A 119 2.38 12.76 4.80
CA HIS A 119 2.08 13.84 3.88
C HIS A 119 0.75 13.53 3.20
N GLU A 120 -0.26 14.39 3.41
CA GLU A 120 -1.64 14.13 3.00
C GLU A 120 -2.15 12.76 3.50
N ARG A 121 -2.22 11.76 2.60
CA ARG A 121 -2.61 10.38 2.90
C ARG A 121 -1.44 9.39 2.80
N ARG A 122 -0.26 9.82 2.39
CA ARG A 122 0.95 8.97 2.27
C ARG A 122 1.65 8.90 3.62
N ARG A 123 2.07 7.70 4.00
CA ARG A 123 2.71 7.41 5.29
C ARG A 123 4.09 6.83 5.00
N PHE A 124 5.11 7.34 5.66
CA PHE A 124 6.50 6.95 5.43
C PHE A 124 7.17 6.59 6.74
N SER A 125 7.78 5.42 6.82
CA SER A 125 8.65 5.03 7.93
C SER A 125 10.09 5.43 7.61
N LEU A 126 10.62 6.39 8.35
CA LEU A 126 12.04 6.68 8.39
C LEU A 126 12.72 5.72 9.35
N ALA A 127 13.55 4.82 8.83
CA ALA A 127 14.37 3.95 9.66
C ALA A 127 15.60 4.73 10.14
N LEU A 128 15.50 5.32 11.34
CA LEU A 128 16.53 6.19 11.92
C LEU A 128 17.85 5.43 12.15
N VAL A 129 17.76 4.10 12.28
CA VAL A 129 18.91 3.25 12.49
C VAL A 129 19.68 3.01 11.19
N CYS A 130 19.04 2.43 10.17
CA CYS A 130 19.72 2.04 8.93
C CYS A 130 19.67 3.12 7.83
N ALA A 131 19.17 4.31 8.15
CA ALA A 131 18.99 5.42 7.22
C ALA A 131 18.10 5.05 6.01
N GLY A 132 17.03 4.29 6.28
CA GLY A 132 16.07 3.78 5.30
C GLY A 132 14.79 4.61 5.22
N LEU A 133 14.04 4.40 4.13
CA LEU A 133 12.70 4.96 3.92
C LEU A 133 11.82 3.88 3.31
N ASP A 134 10.71 3.58 3.96
CA ASP A 134 9.67 2.68 3.43
C ASP A 134 8.32 3.43 3.38
N GLU A 135 7.61 3.34 2.25
CA GLU A 135 6.21 3.81 2.19
C GLU A 135 5.33 2.75 2.87
N LEU A 136 4.56 3.18 3.86
CA LEU A 136 3.64 2.35 4.62
C LEU A 136 2.24 2.34 3.99
N CYS A 137 1.45 1.36 4.39
CA CYS A 137 0.01 1.35 4.16
C CYS A 137 -0.61 2.71 4.55
N ARG A 138 -1.51 3.24 3.72
CA ARG A 138 -2.16 4.52 3.98
C ARG A 138 -3.22 4.48 5.09
N HIS A 139 -3.56 3.30 5.60
CA HIS A 139 -4.45 3.21 6.76
C HIS A 139 -3.74 3.77 8.01
N PRO A 140 -4.33 4.75 8.73
CA PRO A 140 -3.71 5.34 9.91
C PRO A 140 -3.33 4.29 10.96
N GLY A 141 -2.15 4.41 11.56
CA GLY A 141 -1.65 3.44 12.55
C GLY A 141 -1.19 2.09 12.00
N CYS A 142 -1.34 1.80 10.70
CA CYS A 142 -0.87 0.54 10.13
C CYS A 142 0.65 0.55 9.90
N ASP A 143 1.38 -0.42 10.43
CA ASP A 143 2.84 -0.45 10.28
C ASP A 143 3.33 -1.31 9.10
N PHE A 144 2.42 -1.90 8.34
CA PHE A 144 2.78 -2.73 7.20
C PHE A 144 3.23 -1.88 6.00
N PRO A 145 4.28 -2.30 5.28
CA PRO A 145 4.72 -1.62 4.07
C PRO A 145 3.65 -1.68 2.98
N ALA A 146 3.61 -0.65 2.14
CA ALA A 146 2.84 -0.70 0.91
C ALA A 146 3.51 -1.69 -0.07
N PRO A 147 2.79 -2.65 -0.65
CA PRO A 147 3.38 -3.65 -1.54
C PRO A 147 3.93 -3.05 -2.84
N HIS A 148 3.36 -1.92 -3.29
CA HIS A 148 3.80 -1.24 -4.50
C HIS A 148 3.42 0.25 -4.44
N PRO A 149 4.16 1.18 -5.09
CA PRO A 149 3.80 2.61 -5.11
C PRO A 149 2.37 2.92 -5.60
N GLN A 150 1.81 2.04 -6.43
CA GLN A 150 0.43 2.15 -6.95
C GLN A 150 -0.60 1.37 -6.11
N ILE A 151 -0.15 0.46 -5.22
CA ILE A 151 -0.99 -0.33 -4.31
C ILE A 151 -0.69 0.13 -2.90
N VAL A 152 -1.47 1.11 -2.47
CA VAL A 152 -1.11 1.97 -1.34
C VAL A 152 -1.64 1.45 0.01
N PHE A 153 -2.27 0.29 0.01
CA PHE A 153 -2.75 -0.40 1.20
C PHE A 153 -2.10 -1.79 1.27
N CYS A 154 -1.80 -2.25 2.49
CA CYS A 154 -1.37 -3.64 2.69
C CYS A 154 -2.55 -4.60 2.43
N ASP A 155 -2.26 -5.90 2.32
CA ASP A 155 -3.24 -6.95 2.00
C ASP A 155 -4.53 -6.86 2.87
N GLU A 156 -4.35 -6.69 4.18
CA GLU A 156 -5.45 -6.56 5.15
C GLU A 156 -6.39 -5.38 4.82
N HIS A 157 -5.83 -4.18 4.65
CA HIS A 157 -6.63 -2.98 4.38
C HIS A 157 -7.05 -2.84 2.91
N LEU A 158 -6.44 -3.62 2.01
CA LEU A 158 -6.84 -3.65 0.62
C LEU A 158 -8.22 -4.30 0.46
N ALA A 159 -8.54 -5.31 1.29
CA ALA A 159 -9.84 -5.98 1.30
C ALA A 159 -11.00 -5.04 1.68
N ASP A 160 -10.74 -4.00 2.47
CA ASP A 160 -11.73 -3.01 2.89
C ASP A 160 -11.91 -1.85 1.90
N CYS A 161 -11.12 -1.82 0.83
CA CYS A 161 -11.17 -0.74 -0.14
C CYS A 161 -12.45 -0.79 -0.98
N SER A 162 -12.98 0.39 -1.31
CA SER A 162 -14.10 0.50 -2.25
C SER A 162 -13.70 0.03 -3.65
N THR A 163 -14.68 -0.43 -4.43
CA THR A 163 -14.48 -0.78 -5.85
C THR A 163 -13.81 0.34 -6.65
N ALA A 164 -14.20 1.59 -6.42
CA ALA A 164 -13.59 2.74 -7.10
C ALA A 164 -12.10 2.90 -6.76
N THR A 165 -11.74 2.68 -5.49
CA THR A 165 -10.34 2.73 -5.03
C THR A 165 -9.54 1.58 -5.64
N LEU A 166 -10.06 0.36 -5.60
CA LEU A 166 -9.43 -0.82 -6.21
C LEU A 166 -9.21 -0.65 -7.71
N THR A 167 -10.22 -0.15 -8.44
CA THR A 167 -10.12 0.15 -9.87
C THR A 167 -9.06 1.21 -10.17
N LYS A 168 -8.94 2.26 -9.33
CA LYS A 168 -7.89 3.28 -9.47
C LYS A 168 -6.50 2.68 -9.28
N MET A 169 -6.32 1.82 -8.28
CA MET A 169 -5.04 1.13 -8.02
C MET A 169 -4.70 0.14 -9.15
N ALA A 170 -5.68 -0.62 -9.63
CA ALA A 170 -5.53 -1.52 -10.77
C ALA A 170 -5.04 -0.78 -12.01
N ARG A 171 -5.68 0.34 -12.36
CA ARG A 171 -5.27 1.19 -13.48
C ARG A 171 -3.88 1.79 -13.26
N GLY A 172 -3.61 2.34 -12.08
CA GLY A 172 -2.31 2.95 -11.77
C GLY A 172 -1.16 1.95 -11.85
N TRP A 173 -1.36 0.76 -11.30
CA TRP A 173 -0.39 -0.33 -11.39
C TRP A 173 -0.22 -0.81 -12.84
N GLY A 174 -1.31 -1.04 -13.58
CA GLY A 174 -1.24 -1.47 -14.97
C GLY A 174 -0.49 -0.48 -15.87
N LEU A 175 -0.71 0.83 -15.68
CA LEU A 175 0.02 1.89 -16.40
C LEU A 175 1.50 2.01 -15.98
N SER A 176 1.85 1.54 -14.78
CA SER A 176 3.25 1.54 -14.32
C SER A 176 4.05 0.36 -14.86
N GLN A 177 3.40 -0.64 -15.46
CA GLN A 177 4.08 -1.73 -16.14
C GLN A 177 4.68 -1.22 -17.46
N ASN A 178 5.95 -1.54 -17.71
CA ASN A 178 6.64 -1.07 -18.90
C ASN A 178 6.04 -1.74 -20.16
N PRO A 179 5.60 -0.99 -21.17
CA PRO A 179 5.11 -1.56 -22.43
C PRO A 179 6.19 -2.34 -23.20
N ASP A 180 7.47 -2.15 -22.89
CA ASP A 180 8.59 -2.89 -23.49
C ASP A 180 8.91 -4.18 -22.72
N ASP A 181 8.35 -4.40 -21.53
CA ASP A 181 8.52 -5.67 -20.83
C ASP A 181 7.80 -6.78 -21.60
N SER A 182 8.49 -7.89 -21.83
CA SER A 182 7.95 -9.04 -22.54
C SER A 182 6.66 -9.53 -21.88
N LEU A 183 5.69 -9.99 -22.69
CA LEU A 183 4.37 -10.42 -22.22
C LEU A 183 4.44 -11.46 -21.09
N GLY A 184 5.45 -12.33 -21.11
CA GLY A 184 5.67 -13.34 -20.08
C GLY A 184 6.08 -12.80 -18.71
N ARG A 185 6.61 -11.57 -18.62
CA ARG A 185 6.91 -10.92 -17.33
C ARG A 185 5.69 -10.28 -16.68
N ARG A 186 4.62 -10.06 -17.44
CA ARG A 186 3.38 -9.41 -16.97
C ARG A 186 2.39 -10.41 -16.36
N GLU A 187 2.39 -11.65 -16.85
CA GLU A 187 1.57 -12.73 -16.29
C GLU A 187 2.11 -13.13 -14.91
N GLY A 188 1.23 -13.39 -13.94
CA GLY A 188 1.63 -13.94 -12.63
C GLY A 188 2.19 -12.95 -11.62
N SER A 189 2.07 -11.63 -11.82
CA SER A 189 2.56 -10.65 -10.85
C SER A 189 1.85 -10.79 -9.49
N PRO A 190 2.59 -10.81 -8.36
CA PRO A 190 2.00 -10.90 -7.02
C PRO A 190 1.14 -9.66 -6.67
N GLU A 191 1.46 -8.50 -7.22
CA GLU A 191 0.67 -7.27 -7.11
C GLU A 191 -0.72 -7.42 -7.77
N ALA A 192 -0.76 -8.00 -8.97
CA ALA A 192 -2.02 -8.30 -9.65
C ALA A 192 -2.88 -9.30 -8.84
N GLU A 193 -2.24 -10.30 -8.21
CA GLU A 193 -2.93 -11.24 -7.33
C GLU A 193 -3.51 -10.58 -6.07
N LEU A 194 -2.77 -9.65 -5.45
CA LEU A 194 -3.25 -8.86 -4.30
C LEU A 194 -4.50 -8.07 -4.68
N ILE A 195 -4.47 -7.36 -5.83
CA ILE A 195 -5.64 -6.61 -6.32
C ILE A 195 -6.81 -7.55 -6.61
N ALA A 196 -6.58 -8.71 -7.23
CA ALA A 196 -7.63 -9.68 -7.53
C ALA A 196 -8.28 -10.27 -6.26
N ARG A 197 -7.48 -10.59 -5.22
CA ARG A 197 -8.00 -11.03 -3.92
C ARG A 197 -8.86 -9.96 -3.27
N ALA A 198 -8.37 -8.72 -3.22
CA ALA A 198 -9.14 -7.60 -2.68
C ALA A 198 -10.43 -7.33 -3.48
N ALA A 199 -10.39 -7.47 -4.81
CA ALA A 199 -11.59 -7.40 -5.64
C ALA A 199 -12.60 -8.52 -5.31
N GLY A 200 -12.12 -9.72 -4.99
CA GLY A 200 -12.93 -10.82 -4.45
C GLY A 200 -13.59 -10.47 -3.13
N ALA A 201 -12.83 -9.92 -2.19
CA ALA A 201 -13.33 -9.47 -0.89
C ALA A 201 -14.37 -8.33 -1.01
N ALA A 202 -14.21 -7.43 -1.98
CA ALA A 202 -15.15 -6.35 -2.25
C ALA A 202 -16.36 -6.78 -3.12
N GLY A 203 -16.37 -8.01 -3.66
CA GLY A 203 -17.40 -8.46 -4.60
C GLY A 203 -17.36 -7.75 -5.97
N ALA A 204 -16.19 -7.27 -6.37
CA ALA A 204 -15.96 -6.41 -7.54
C ALA A 204 -15.02 -7.02 -8.59
N CYS A 205 -14.75 -8.34 -8.51
CA CYS A 205 -13.84 -9.09 -9.38
C CYS A 205 -13.90 -8.66 -10.84
N ASP A 206 -15.07 -8.77 -11.48
CA ASP A 206 -15.21 -8.57 -12.92
C ASP A 206 -14.78 -7.17 -13.36
N SER A 207 -15.20 -6.15 -12.61
CA SER A 207 -14.92 -4.74 -12.93
C SER A 207 -13.44 -4.37 -12.71
N VAL A 208 -12.85 -4.81 -11.60
CA VAL A 208 -11.46 -4.47 -11.25
C VAL A 208 -10.48 -5.25 -12.12
N ILE A 209 -10.73 -6.56 -12.33
CA ILE A 209 -9.88 -7.42 -13.14
C ILE A 209 -9.92 -7.00 -14.61
N ALA A 210 -11.09 -6.62 -15.14
CA ALA A 210 -11.17 -6.08 -16.50
C ALA A 210 -10.26 -4.84 -16.67
N VAL A 211 -10.33 -3.89 -15.75
CA VAL A 211 -9.47 -2.69 -15.81
C VAL A 211 -7.98 -3.04 -15.68
N LEU A 212 -7.65 -3.97 -14.79
CA LEU A 212 -6.28 -4.44 -14.59
C LEU A 212 -5.72 -5.06 -15.88
N VAL A 213 -6.46 -6.00 -16.46
CA VAL A 213 -6.07 -6.71 -17.67
C VAL A 213 -6.00 -5.76 -18.88
N ASP A 214 -6.98 -4.88 -19.05
CA ASP A 214 -7.06 -3.99 -20.21
C ASP A 214 -5.98 -2.91 -20.20
N THR A 215 -5.48 -2.54 -19.02
CA THR A 215 -4.38 -1.57 -18.89
C THR A 215 -3.02 -2.21 -19.12
N VAL A 216 -2.83 -3.47 -18.70
CA VAL A 216 -1.58 -4.21 -18.90
C VAL A 216 -1.44 -4.77 -20.33
N PHE A 217 -2.57 -5.15 -20.94
CA PHE A 217 -2.66 -5.73 -22.29
C PHE A 217 -3.50 -4.81 -23.20
N PRO A 218 -2.96 -3.65 -23.62
CA PRO A 218 -3.69 -2.71 -24.46
C PRO A 218 -4.09 -3.35 -25.78
N GLN A 219 -5.28 -3.03 -26.29
CA GLN A 219 -5.72 -3.50 -27.61
C GLN A 219 -4.90 -2.83 -28.71
N HIS A 220 -4.29 -3.62 -29.59
CA HIS A 220 -3.78 -3.10 -30.85
C HIS A 220 -4.95 -2.82 -31.79
N THR A 221 -4.98 -1.61 -32.36
CA THR A 221 -6.02 -1.17 -33.31
C THR A 221 -5.67 -1.48 -34.76
N SER A 222 -4.51 -2.08 -35.03
CA SER A 222 -4.02 -2.43 -36.36
C SER A 222 -4.45 -3.83 -36.79
N GLN A 223 -4.36 -4.12 -38.10
CA GLN A 223 -4.76 -5.38 -38.70
C GLN A 223 -4.14 -6.59 -37.98
N PRO A 224 -4.92 -7.65 -37.71
CA PRO A 224 -4.49 -8.78 -36.87
C PRO A 224 -3.30 -9.52 -37.49
N GLY A 225 -2.11 -9.30 -36.95
CA GLY A 225 -0.92 -10.11 -37.17
C GLY A 225 -0.86 -11.32 -36.23
N ASN A 226 0.14 -12.19 -36.40
CA ASN A 226 0.35 -13.33 -35.51
C ASN A 226 0.66 -12.92 -34.06
N GLU A 227 1.28 -11.76 -33.86
CA GLU A 227 1.59 -11.18 -32.55
C GLU A 227 0.31 -10.75 -31.80
N ASP A 228 -0.71 -10.29 -32.52
CA ASP A 228 -2.00 -9.90 -31.93
C ASP A 228 -2.74 -11.11 -31.34
N TRP A 229 -2.66 -12.27 -32.00
CA TRP A 229 -3.22 -13.51 -31.44
C TRP A 229 -2.50 -13.98 -30.18
N ALA A 230 -1.17 -13.79 -30.11
CA ALA A 230 -0.41 -14.11 -28.90
C ALA A 230 -0.80 -13.21 -27.73
N LEU A 231 -0.95 -11.90 -27.99
CA LEU A 231 -1.41 -10.92 -27.00
C LEU A 231 -2.84 -11.21 -26.53
N CYS A 232 -3.77 -11.46 -27.45
CA CYS A 232 -5.16 -11.82 -27.12
C CYS A 232 -5.22 -13.07 -26.23
N ARG A 233 -4.43 -14.11 -26.53
CA ARG A 233 -4.36 -15.30 -25.69
C ARG A 233 -3.75 -15.01 -24.32
N ALA A 234 -2.71 -14.19 -24.23
CA ALA A 234 -2.10 -13.78 -22.96
C ALA A 234 -3.09 -13.01 -22.09
N ARG A 235 -3.78 -12.02 -22.68
CA ARG A 235 -4.84 -11.25 -22.04
C ARG A 235 -5.93 -12.15 -21.46
N GLU A 236 -6.43 -13.11 -22.27
CA GLU A 236 -7.52 -13.98 -21.83
C GLU A 236 -7.07 -14.99 -20.76
N ARG A 237 -5.84 -15.53 -20.87
CA ARG A 237 -5.26 -16.38 -19.81
C ARG A 237 -5.14 -15.63 -18.49
N GLU A 238 -4.60 -14.41 -18.53
CA GLU A 238 -4.42 -13.61 -17.32
C GLU A 238 -5.76 -13.22 -16.71
N ARG A 239 -6.75 -12.85 -17.54
CA ARG A 239 -8.13 -12.61 -17.09
C ARG A 239 -8.70 -13.82 -16.36
N HIS A 240 -8.63 -15.01 -16.96
CA HIS A 240 -9.12 -16.24 -16.33
C HIS A 240 -8.39 -16.55 -15.02
N ARG A 241 -7.05 -16.38 -15.00
CA ARG A 241 -6.23 -16.63 -13.82
C ARG A 241 -6.63 -15.73 -12.65
N LEU A 242 -6.72 -14.43 -12.87
CA LEU A 242 -7.07 -13.45 -11.85
C LEU A 242 -8.53 -13.62 -11.39
N THR A 243 -9.46 -13.92 -12.31
CA THR A 243 -10.85 -14.21 -11.94
C THR A 243 -10.94 -15.41 -11.01
N ARG A 244 -10.19 -16.49 -11.29
CA ARG A 244 -10.13 -17.66 -10.42
C ARG A 244 -9.59 -17.33 -9.04
N ILE A 245 -8.57 -16.47 -8.94
CA ILE A 245 -8.00 -16.01 -7.66
C ILE A 245 -9.04 -15.22 -6.86
N GLY A 246 -9.69 -14.23 -7.48
CA GLY A 246 -10.72 -13.43 -6.82
C GLY A 246 -11.93 -14.26 -6.39
N GLN A 247 -12.37 -15.21 -7.20
CA GLN A 247 -13.46 -16.13 -6.86
C GLN A 247 -13.09 -17.08 -5.71
N ALA A 248 -11.87 -17.61 -5.70
CA ALA A 248 -11.38 -18.46 -4.61
C ALA A 248 -11.37 -17.68 -3.28
N GLU A 249 -10.93 -16.43 -3.32
CA GLU A 249 -10.92 -15.56 -2.13
C GLU A 249 -12.32 -15.22 -1.64
N ALA A 250 -13.22 -14.84 -2.54
CA ALA A 250 -14.62 -14.59 -2.21
C ALA A 250 -15.28 -15.84 -1.60
N GLN A 251 -14.98 -17.02 -2.13
CA GLN A 251 -15.48 -18.28 -1.59
C GLN A 251 -14.90 -18.60 -0.21
N ARG A 252 -13.61 -18.33 0.02
CA ARG A 252 -12.95 -18.46 1.33
C ARG A 252 -13.65 -17.60 2.37
N ILE A 253 -13.86 -16.32 2.08
CA ILE A 253 -14.54 -15.37 2.98
C ILE A 253 -15.97 -15.83 3.28
N ARG A 254 -16.71 -16.24 2.25
CA ARG A 254 -18.09 -16.70 2.39
C ARG A 254 -18.21 -17.93 3.30
N ARG A 255 -17.30 -18.90 3.13
CA ARG A 255 -17.23 -20.09 4.01
C ARG A 255 -16.88 -19.72 5.44
N ALA A 256 -15.97 -18.77 5.64
CA ALA A 256 -15.59 -18.30 6.97
C ALA A 256 -16.72 -17.53 7.66
N ALA A 257 -17.49 -16.72 6.92
CA ALA A 257 -18.63 -15.99 7.45
C ALA A 257 -19.79 -16.92 7.83
N GLY A 258 -20.12 -17.89 6.97
CA GLY A 258 -21.19 -18.89 7.18
C GLY A 258 -22.63 -18.34 7.13
N GLN A 259 -22.85 -17.13 7.62
CA GLN A 259 -24.13 -16.44 7.68
C GLN A 259 -23.99 -14.99 7.17
N CYS A 260 -25.07 -14.45 6.62
CA CYS A 260 -25.12 -13.08 6.13
C CYS A 260 -24.95 -12.10 7.28
N ALA A 261 -24.00 -11.17 7.15
CA ALA A 261 -23.68 -10.18 8.17
C ALA A 261 -24.86 -9.24 8.53
N THR A 262 -25.88 -9.14 7.68
CA THR A 262 -27.03 -8.24 7.87
C THR A 262 -28.30 -8.96 8.32
N CYS A 263 -28.70 -10.04 7.63
CA CYS A 263 -29.98 -10.72 7.91
C CYS A 263 -29.83 -12.07 8.63
N GLY A 264 -28.60 -12.56 8.84
CA GLY A 264 -28.33 -13.85 9.50
C GLY A 264 -28.63 -15.09 8.65
N SER A 265 -29.20 -14.94 7.44
CA SER A 265 -29.46 -16.07 6.54
C SER A 265 -28.17 -16.83 6.19
N ALA A 266 -28.24 -18.16 6.14
CA ALA A 266 -27.12 -18.99 5.73
C ALA A 266 -26.61 -18.60 4.34
N LEU A 267 -25.29 -18.48 4.20
CA LEU A 267 -24.67 -18.15 2.93
C LEU A 267 -24.52 -19.41 2.07
N SER A 268 -24.97 -19.32 0.82
CA SER A 268 -24.76 -20.39 -0.16
C SER A 268 -23.26 -20.57 -0.46
N VAL A 269 -22.85 -21.79 -0.86
CA VAL A 269 -21.47 -22.05 -1.28
C VAL A 269 -21.11 -21.32 -2.59
N GLN A 270 -22.12 -21.03 -3.41
CA GLN A 270 -21.98 -20.26 -4.64
C GLN A 270 -21.74 -18.78 -4.30
N VAL A 271 -20.70 -18.20 -4.89
CA VAL A 271 -20.37 -16.78 -4.76
C VAL A 271 -21.21 -16.00 -5.79
N PRO A 272 -22.17 -15.19 -5.36
CA PRO A 272 -22.91 -14.32 -6.27
C PRO A 272 -22.01 -13.18 -6.76
N ALA A 273 -22.19 -12.77 -8.00
CA ALA A 273 -21.44 -11.67 -8.59
C ALA A 273 -21.97 -10.30 -8.12
N GLY A 274 -21.08 -9.31 -8.05
CA GLY A 274 -21.43 -7.90 -7.93
C GLY A 274 -21.75 -7.40 -6.52
N PHE A 275 -21.50 -8.17 -5.46
CA PHE A 275 -21.55 -7.69 -4.08
C PHE A 275 -20.65 -8.50 -3.14
N PRO A 276 -20.24 -7.93 -1.98
CA PRO A 276 -19.28 -8.58 -1.11
C PRO A 276 -19.74 -9.95 -0.58
N PRO A 277 -18.83 -10.92 -0.44
CA PRO A 277 -19.13 -12.33 -0.15
C PRO A 277 -19.80 -12.58 1.21
N GLN A 278 -19.69 -11.64 2.15
CA GLN A 278 -20.32 -11.67 3.49
C GLN A 278 -21.82 -11.36 3.48
N PHE A 279 -22.40 -11.01 2.33
CA PHE A 279 -23.83 -10.74 2.18
C PHE A 279 -24.50 -11.80 1.30
N CYS A 280 -25.79 -12.06 1.54
CA CYS A 280 -26.59 -12.99 0.73
C CYS A 280 -27.18 -12.33 -0.53
N SER A 281 -27.33 -11.00 -0.52
CA SER A 281 -27.93 -10.21 -1.60
C SER A 281 -27.42 -8.77 -1.59
N VAL A 282 -27.60 -8.06 -2.70
CA VAL A 282 -27.32 -6.62 -2.80
C VAL A 282 -28.10 -5.81 -1.75
N SER A 283 -29.34 -6.20 -1.45
CA SER A 283 -30.17 -5.53 -0.43
C SER A 283 -29.62 -5.65 0.99
N CYS A 284 -28.76 -6.64 1.26
CA CYS A 284 -28.10 -6.79 2.56
C CYS A 284 -26.83 -5.95 2.68
N VAL A 285 -26.32 -5.40 1.57
CA VAL A 285 -25.22 -4.44 1.59
C VAL A 285 -25.79 -3.12 2.10
N SER A 286 -25.64 -2.86 3.40
CA SER A 286 -26.10 -1.59 3.97
C SER A 286 -25.36 -0.44 3.29
N PRO A 287 -26.05 0.66 2.91
CA PRO A 287 -25.35 1.85 2.48
C PRO A 287 -24.44 2.35 3.63
N PRO A 288 -23.24 2.87 3.33
CA PRO A 288 -22.31 3.32 4.34
C PRO A 288 -22.98 4.31 5.30
N ARG A 289 -22.90 4.05 6.60
CA ARG A 289 -23.62 4.78 7.67
C ARG A 289 -23.31 6.29 7.74
N HIS A 290 -22.32 6.78 7.00
CA HIS A 290 -21.93 8.20 6.98
C HIS A 290 -22.95 9.15 6.32
N ALA A 291 -23.96 8.65 5.60
CA ALA A 291 -24.97 9.51 4.96
C ALA A 291 -26.22 9.80 5.83
N GLN A 292 -26.42 9.08 6.95
CA GLN A 292 -27.65 9.22 7.74
C GLN A 292 -27.53 10.21 8.91
N SER A 293 -26.31 10.60 9.28
CA SER A 293 -26.08 11.57 10.37
C SER A 293 -26.43 13.01 9.96
N GLN A 294 -26.34 13.37 8.67
CA GLN A 294 -26.58 14.75 8.20
C GLN A 294 -28.06 15.06 7.88
N VAL A 295 -28.92 14.05 7.73
CA VAL A 295 -30.35 14.27 7.41
C VAL A 295 -31.18 14.51 8.68
N ARG A 296 -30.67 14.18 9.88
CA ARG A 296 -31.38 14.46 11.14
C ARG A 296 -31.20 15.89 11.64
N GLU A 297 -30.11 16.58 11.31
CA GLU A 297 -29.90 17.98 11.74
C GLU A 297 -30.69 19.00 10.91
N THR A 298 -31.05 18.70 9.66
CA THR A 298 -31.80 19.64 8.81
C THR A 298 -33.31 19.65 9.04
N LYS A 299 -33.86 18.71 9.83
CA LYS A 299 -35.29 18.72 10.20
C LYS A 299 -35.60 19.39 11.54
N GLN A 300 -34.58 19.76 12.33
CA GLN A 300 -34.79 20.46 13.60
C GLN A 300 -34.76 22.00 13.50
N THR A 301 -34.33 22.57 12.37
CA THR A 301 -34.20 24.03 12.19
C THR A 301 -35.39 24.71 11.48
N VAL A 302 -36.48 24.01 11.18
CA VAL A 302 -37.69 24.60 10.53
C VAL A 302 -38.90 24.66 11.49
N ARG A 303 -38.65 24.69 12.79
CA ARG A 303 -39.66 25.05 13.80
C ARG A 303 -39.08 26.05 14.79
N ALA A 304 -38.92 27.28 14.32
CA ALA A 304 -38.88 28.49 15.11
C ALA A 304 -39.58 29.60 14.31
#